data_AF-A0A2T1F543-F1
#
_entry.id   AF-A0A2T1F543-F1
#
_cell.length_a   1.000
_cell.length_b   1.000
_cell.length_c   1.000
_cell.angle_alpha   90.00
_cell.angle_beta   90.00
_cell.angle_gamma   90.00
#
_symmetry.space_group_name_H-M   'P 1'
#
loop_
_entity.id
_entity.type
_entity.pdbx_description
1 polymer ?
#
loop_
_entity_poly.entity_id
_entity_poly.type
_entity_poly.pdbx_seq_one_letter_code
_entity_poly.pdbx_strand_id
1 'polypeptide(L)' 'MSREPESQETSVSSLFSKIESLLIQTWQETGHGYLTIESEKISPKKIKVIIRGSTHYRYVISPDGINGWISKQISEGD' A
#
# COMPACT_ATOMS: atom_id res chain seq x y z
N MET A 1 -26.25 18.05 -2.39
CA MET A 1 -25.66 16.70 -2.26
C MET A 1 -24.24 16.88 -1.74
N SER A 2 -24.03 16.66 -0.45
CA SER A 2 -22.72 16.77 0.17
C SER A 2 -21.91 15.52 -0.18
N ARG A 3 -20.77 15.69 -0.87
CA ARG A 3 -19.78 14.62 -1.03
C ARG A 3 -19.02 14.52 0.27
N GLU A 4 -19.39 13.56 1.12
CA GLU A 4 -18.50 13.11 2.17
C GLU A 4 -17.24 12.51 1.52
N PRO A 5 -16.04 12.81 2.01
CA PRO A 5 -14.87 12.08 1.58
C PRO A 5 -15.02 10.67 2.15
N GLU A 6 -15.16 9.67 1.27
CA GLU A 6 -14.94 8.29 1.64
C GLU A 6 -13.52 8.21 2.22
N SER A 7 -13.40 8.27 3.55
CA SER A 7 -12.22 7.77 4.22
C SER A 7 -12.27 6.27 4.05
N GLN A 8 -11.79 5.79 2.90
CA GLN A 8 -11.56 4.38 2.68
C GLN A 8 -10.61 3.92 3.79
N GLU A 9 -11.14 3.21 4.77
CA GLU A 9 -10.35 2.48 5.75
C GLU A 9 -9.48 1.49 4.97
N THR A 10 -8.26 1.91 4.64
CA THR A 10 -7.31 1.04 3.94
C THR A 10 -6.77 0.04 4.94
N SER A 11 -7.50 -1.05 5.20
CA SER A 11 -7.02 -2.11 6.08
C SER A 11 -5.64 -2.59 5.63
N VAL A 12 -4.74 -2.92 6.57
CA VAL A 12 -3.39 -3.39 6.23
C VAL A 12 -3.42 -4.61 5.30
N SER A 13 -4.42 -5.49 5.44
CA SER A 13 -4.65 -6.59 4.50
C SER A 13 -4.89 -6.09 3.07
N SER A 14 -5.76 -5.08 2.89
CA SER A 14 -6.00 -4.48 1.56
C SER A 14 -4.75 -3.83 0.97
N LEU A 15 -3.90 -3.24 1.82
CA LEU A 15 -2.61 -2.68 1.41
C LEU A 15 -1.67 -3.78 0.87
N PHE A 16 -1.51 -4.87 1.60
CA PHE A 16 -0.64 -5.97 1.17
C PHE A 16 -1.17 -6.68 -0.08
N SER A 17 -2.48 -6.90 -0.19
CA SER A 17 -3.10 -7.45 -1.41
C SER A 17 -2.87 -6.55 -2.63
N LYS A 18 -2.90 -5.23 -2.44
CA LYS A 18 -2.60 -4.28 -3.51
C LYS A 18 -1.13 -4.30 -3.92
N ILE A 19 -0.22 -4.38 -2.94
CA ILE A 19 1.22 -4.52 -3.21
C ILE A 19 1.49 -5.83 -3.96
N GLU A 20 0.93 -6.94 -3.50
CA GLU A 20 1.04 -8.25 -4.14
C GLU A 20 0.58 -8.21 -5.60
N SER A 21 -0.60 -7.64 -5.87
CA SER A 21 -1.14 -7.50 -7.22
C SER A 21 -0.22 -6.69 -8.14
N LEU A 22 0.33 -5.57 -7.63
CA LEU A 22 1.28 -4.73 -8.38
C LEU A 22 2.59 -5.46 -8.66
N LEU A 23 3.07 -6.30 -7.73
CA LEU A 23 4.29 -7.08 -7.92
C LEU A 23 4.12 -8.14 -9.01
N ILE A 24 3.02 -8.89 -8.98
CA ILE A 24 2.72 -9.90 -9.99
C ILE A 24 2.63 -9.25 -11.38
N GLN A 25 1.88 -8.15 -11.48
CA GLN A 25 1.74 -7.43 -12.74
C GLN A 25 3.09 -6.90 -13.25
N THR A 26 3.87 -6.25 -12.38
CA THR A 26 5.19 -5.71 -12.77
C THR A 26 6.14 -6.83 -13.21
N TRP A 27 6.09 -7.99 -12.57
CA TRP A 27 6.91 -9.14 -12.93
C TRP A 27 6.52 -9.75 -14.29
N GLN A 28 5.22 -9.78 -14.61
CA GLN A 28 4.75 -10.18 -15.94
C GLN A 28 5.20 -9.20 -17.03
N GLU A 29 5.10 -7.88 -16.77
CA GLU A 29 5.52 -6.83 -17.70
C GLU A 29 7.02 -6.84 -18.05
N THR A 30 7.86 -7.38 -17.17
CA THR A 30 9.31 -7.52 -17.42
C THR A 30 9.66 -8.84 -18.10
N GLY A 31 8.68 -9.67 -18.45
CA GLY A 31 8.92 -11.01 -18.98
C GLY A 31 9.54 -11.94 -17.92
N HIS A 32 9.15 -11.77 -16.66
CA HIS A 32 9.74 -12.44 -15.49
C HIS A 32 11.20 -12.06 -15.21
N GLY A 33 11.63 -10.89 -15.71
CA GLY A 33 12.96 -10.35 -15.48
C GLY A 33 13.11 -9.68 -14.12
N TYR A 34 13.86 -8.57 -14.10
CA TYR A 34 14.21 -7.84 -12.88
C TYR A 34 13.10 -6.87 -12.44
N LEU A 35 12.88 -6.78 -11.13
CA LEU A 35 12.05 -5.75 -10.51
C LEU A 35 12.69 -5.23 -9.21
N THR A 36 12.37 -4.00 -8.83
CA THR A 36 12.77 -3.41 -7.54
C THR A 36 11.60 -2.88 -6.75
N ILE A 37 11.74 -2.98 -5.43
CA ILE A 37 10.83 -2.36 -4.47
C ILE A 37 11.68 -1.42 -3.61
N GLU A 38 11.33 -0.14 -3.62
CA GLU A 38 11.97 0.89 -2.84
C GLU A 38 10.94 1.55 -1.92
N SER A 39 11.38 2.01 -0.76
CA SER A 39 10.54 2.83 0.12
C SER A 39 11.26 4.12 0.50
N GLU A 40 10.51 5.22 0.55
CA GLU A 40 11.03 6.54 0.87
C GLU A 40 10.09 7.24 1.85
N LYS A 41 10.66 7.79 2.93
CA LYS A 41 9.90 8.65 3.84
C LYS A 41 9.66 10.00 3.16
N ILE A 42 8.40 10.31 2.85
CA ILE A 42 8.02 11.57 2.19
C ILE A 42 7.44 12.61 3.16
N SER A 43 7.02 12.19 4.36
CA SER A 43 6.62 13.09 5.44
C SER A 43 6.75 12.39 6.79
N PRO A 44 6.61 13.10 7.93
CA PRO A 44 6.76 12.51 9.28
C PRO A 44 5.92 11.25 9.52
N LYS A 45 4.83 11.09 8.77
CA LYS A 45 3.87 10.00 8.93
C LYS A 45 3.52 9.27 7.64
N LYS A 46 4.17 9.58 6.51
CA LYS A 46 3.86 8.98 5.21
C LYS A 46 5.08 8.32 4.62
N ILE A 47 4.90 7.10 4.12
CA ILE A 47 5.89 6.33 3.38
C ILE A 47 5.41 6.19 1.95
N LYS A 48 6.28 6.48 0.99
CA LYS A 48 6.06 6.20 -0.43
C LYS A 48 6.72 4.86 -0.75
N VAL A 49 5.98 3.96 -1.37
CA VAL A 49 6.49 2.70 -1.93
C VAL A 49 6.56 2.86 -3.44
N ILE A 50 7.70 2.51 -4.03
CA ILE A 50 7.95 2.54 -5.46
C ILE A 50 8.23 1.10 -5.90
N ILE A 51 7.48 0.60 -6.88
CA ILE A 51 7.73 -0.69 -7.52
C ILE A 51 8.13 -0.40 -8.96
N ARG A 52 9.32 -0.87 -9.37
CA ARG A 52 9.85 -0.64 -10.72
C ARG A 52 10.06 -1.97 -11.44
N GLY A 53 9.57 -2.02 -12.67
CA GLY A 53 9.93 -3.00 -13.69
C GLY A 53 10.01 -2.28 -15.02
N SER A 54 9.21 -2.70 -16.01
CA SER A 54 8.98 -1.93 -17.23
C SER A 54 8.15 -0.66 -16.95
N THR A 55 7.16 -0.78 -16.06
CA THR A 55 6.34 0.34 -15.55
C THR A 55 6.78 0.76 -14.15
N HIS A 56 6.49 2.02 -13.80
CA HIS A 56 6.79 2.59 -12.49
C HIS A 56 5.51 2.81 -11.69
N TYR A 57 5.27 1.98 -10.69
CA TYR A 57 4.15 2.12 -9.78
C TYR A 57 4.58 2.87 -8.52
N ARG A 58 3.75 3.81 -8.06
CA ARG A 58 4.00 4.63 -6.87
C ARG A 58 2.76 4.63 -5.99
N TYR A 59 2.95 4.34 -4.71
CA TYR A 59 1.87 4.34 -3.73
C TYR A 59 2.30 5.01 -2.43
N VAL A 60 1.37 5.63 -1.71
CA VAL A 60 1.62 6.32 -0.44
C VAL A 60 0.85 5.65 0.69
N ILE A 61 1.58 5.22 1.71
CA ILE A 61 1.05 4.67 2.97
C ILE A 61 0.95 5.82 3.98
N SER A 62 -0.21 5.99 4.60
CA SER A 62 -0.48 6.97 5.67
C SER A 62 -0.95 6.27 6.96
N PRO A 63 -0.90 6.94 8.12
CA PRO A 63 -1.30 6.36 9.41
C PRO A 63 -2.77 6.04 9.47
N ASP A 64 -3.60 6.78 8.74
CA ASP A 64 -5.05 6.60 8.74
C ASP A 64 -5.44 5.20 8.22
N GLY A 65 -4.63 4.60 7.34
CA GLY A 65 -4.77 3.19 6.93
C GLY A 65 -4.17 2.18 7.92
N ILE A 66 -3.19 2.58 8.73
CA ILE A 66 -2.50 1.68 9.67
C ILE A 66 -3.23 1.61 11.03
N ASN A 67 -3.75 2.74 11.50
CA ASN A 67 -4.35 2.85 12.84
C ASN A 67 -5.64 2.02 12.98
N GLY A 68 -6.44 1.88 11.92
CA GLY A 68 -7.61 0.99 11.92
C GLY A 68 -7.26 -0.51 12.01
N TRP A 69 -6.02 -0.89 11.70
CA TRP A 69 -5.55 -2.26 11.83
C TRP A 69 -4.99 -2.56 13.23
N ILE A 70 -4.27 -1.62 13.84
CA ILE A 70 -3.74 -1.77 15.21
C ILE A 70 -4.88 -1.92 16.22
N SER A 71 -5.95 -1.13 16.09
CA SER A 71 -7.12 -1.23 16.95
C SER A 71 -7.83 -2.58 16.84
N LYS A 72 -7.90 -3.17 15.64
CA LYS A 72 -8.54 -4.47 15.40
C LYS A 72 -7.77 -5.65 16.00
N GLN A 73 -6.43 -5.60 15.98
CA GLN A 73 -5.58 -6.63 16.60
C GLN A 73 -5.62 -6.59 18.13
N ILE A 74 -5.83 -5.42 18.73
CA ILE A 74 -5.97 -5.29 20.19
C ILE A 74 -7.34 -5.81 20.66
N SER A 75 -8.40 -5.68 19.86
CA SER A 75 -9.75 -6.15 20.21
C SER A 75 -10.02 -7.63 20.02
N GLU A 76 -9.23 -8.34 19.20
CA GLU A 76 -9.37 -9.80 18.98
C GLU A 76 -8.48 -10.63 19.92
N GLY A 77 -7.80 -9.97 20.88
CA GLY A 77 -6.84 -10.56 21.81
C GLY A 77 -7.27 -10.57 23.29
N ASP A 78 -8.54 -10.27 23.60
CA ASP A 78 -9.15 -10.40 24.94
C ASP A 78 -10.11 -11.60 25.03
#